data_AF-A0AAD7ITA8-F1
#
_entry.id   AF-A0AAD7ITA8-F1
#
_cell.length_a   1.000
_cell.length_b   1.000
_cell.length_c   1.000
_cell.angle_alpha   90.00
_cell.angle_beta   90.00
_cell.angle_gamma   90.00
#
_symmetry.space_group_name_H-M   'P 1'
#
loop_
_entity.id
_entity.type
_entity.pdbx_description
1 polymer ?
#
loop_
_entity_poly.entity_id
_entity_poly.type
_entity_poly.pdbx_seq_one_letter_code
_entity_poly.pdbx_strand_id
1 'polypeptide(L)'
;MKNRQDKWPHLSRMMFDEKIGIMAVGETHLTEDQIEEIEGAAMGRRLKIYNCMDPDNPNKGGIAVVLNENITNTEGVTIRRLIPGRAVLVSIPWHDKLTLTVLAVYAPAGSPAENKAFWEELHRLWMTEDLPVPDVMLGDMNIV
;
A
#
# COMPACT_ATOMS: atom_id res chain seq x y z
N MET A 1 -27.49 -3.37 9.40
CA MET A 1 -26.10 -3.21 8.93
C MET A 1 -26.09 -3.42 7.43
N LYS A 2 -25.78 -2.40 6.62
CA LYS A 2 -25.72 -2.56 5.15
C LYS A 2 -24.60 -3.55 4.82
N ASN A 3 -24.93 -4.63 4.10
CA ASN A 3 -23.98 -5.51 3.43
C ASN A 3 -23.05 -4.66 2.54
N ARG A 4 -21.90 -4.24 3.06
CA ARG A 4 -20.81 -3.72 2.22
C ARG A 4 -20.22 -4.97 1.59
N GLN A 5 -20.50 -5.17 0.31
CA GLN A 5 -19.98 -6.31 -0.44
C GLN A 5 -18.46 -6.29 -0.33
N ASP A 6 -17.89 -7.34 0.27
CA ASP A 6 -16.46 -7.45 0.44
C ASP A 6 -15.79 -7.48 -0.95
N LYS A 7 -14.91 -6.51 -1.21
CA LYS A 7 -14.23 -6.35 -2.49
C LYS A 7 -12.98 -7.21 -2.60
N TRP A 8 -12.47 -7.75 -1.48
CA TRP A 8 -11.23 -8.52 -1.45
C TRP A 8 -11.25 -9.76 -2.32
N PRO A 9 -12.31 -10.59 -2.36
CA PRO A 9 -12.37 -11.72 -3.29
C PRO A 9 -12.22 -11.31 -4.76
N HIS A 10 -12.76 -10.14 -5.14
CA HIS A 10 -12.63 -9.62 -6.49
C HIS A 10 -11.20 -9.09 -6.76
N LEU A 11 -10.61 -8.37 -5.80
CA LEU A 11 -9.22 -7.89 -5.90
C LEU A 11 -8.23 -9.07 -5.99
N SER A 12 -8.39 -10.10 -5.15
CA SER A 12 -7.60 -11.34 -5.21
C SER A 12 -7.69 -11.97 -6.60
N ARG A 13 -8.92 -12.12 -7.12
CA ARG A 13 -9.14 -12.69 -8.45
C ARG A 13 -8.47 -11.87 -9.54
N MET A 14 -8.66 -10.56 -9.55
CA MET A 14 -8.02 -9.66 -10.51
C MET A 14 -6.49 -9.80 -10.45
N MET A 15 -5.93 -9.81 -9.24
CA MET A 15 -4.49 -9.90 -9.04
C MET A 15 -3.91 -11.22 -9.57
N PHE A 16 -4.63 -12.34 -9.42
CA PHE A 16 -4.21 -13.64 -9.90
C PHE A 16 -4.45 -13.85 -11.41
N ASP A 17 -5.64 -13.51 -11.90
CA ASP A 17 -6.04 -13.70 -13.30
C ASP A 17 -5.18 -12.83 -14.23
N GLU A 18 -4.93 -11.57 -13.85
CA GLU A 18 -4.12 -10.61 -14.62
C GLU A 18 -2.61 -10.68 -14.28
N LYS A 19 -2.20 -11.61 -13.42
CA LYS A 19 -0.80 -11.82 -12.99
C LYS A 19 -0.14 -10.52 -12.48
N ILE A 20 -0.88 -9.76 -11.68
CA ILE A 20 -0.36 -8.56 -11.03
C ILE A 20 0.45 -8.98 -9.80
N GLY A 21 1.73 -8.60 -9.77
CA GLY A 21 2.61 -8.95 -8.65
C GLY A 21 2.42 -8.04 -7.43
N ILE A 22 2.23 -6.74 -7.68
CA ILE A 22 2.18 -5.70 -6.66
C ILE A 22 1.00 -4.79 -6.99
N MET A 23 0.15 -4.51 -6.01
CA MET A 23 -1.00 -3.63 -6.15
C MET A 23 -1.04 -2.64 -4.99
N ALA A 24 -1.22 -1.35 -5.28
CA ALA A 24 -1.57 -0.36 -4.25
C ALA A 24 -3.10 -0.20 -4.20
N VAL A 25 -3.66 -0.26 -3.01
CA VAL A 25 -5.09 -0.09 -2.75
C VAL A 25 -5.26 1.07 -1.78
N GLY A 26 -5.94 2.14 -2.22
CA GLY A 26 -6.33 3.27 -1.37
C GLY A 26 -7.70 3.05 -0.72
N GLU A 27 -8.04 3.91 0.26
CA GLU A 27 -9.32 3.90 0.99
C GLU A 27 -9.66 2.56 1.66
N THR A 28 -8.62 1.85 2.11
CA THR A 28 -8.74 0.47 2.61
C THR A 28 -9.45 0.41 3.95
N HIS A 29 -9.20 1.38 4.84
CA HIS A 29 -9.69 1.42 6.23
C HIS A 29 -9.50 0.08 6.97
N LEU A 30 -8.45 -0.67 6.63
CA LEU A 30 -8.24 -2.03 7.13
C LEU A 30 -7.65 -2.03 8.54
N THR A 31 -8.27 -2.77 9.45
CA THR A 31 -7.66 -3.14 10.74
C THR A 31 -6.76 -4.37 10.59
N GLU A 32 -5.95 -4.67 11.60
CA GLU A 32 -5.13 -5.89 11.62
C GLU A 32 -6.01 -7.15 11.57
N ASP A 33 -7.07 -7.22 12.40
CA ASP A 33 -8.04 -8.34 12.38
C ASP A 33 -8.65 -8.58 10.99
N GLN A 34 -8.97 -7.50 10.26
CA GLN A 34 -9.51 -7.61 8.90
C GLN A 34 -8.48 -8.15 7.91
N ILE A 35 -7.20 -7.75 8.08
CA ILE A 35 -6.11 -8.29 7.26
C ILE A 35 -5.95 -9.78 7.52
N GLU A 36 -5.97 -10.21 8.77
CA GLU A 36 -5.89 -11.63 9.13
C GLU A 36 -7.07 -12.43 8.57
N GLU A 37 -8.29 -11.88 8.60
CA GLU A 37 -9.46 -12.51 7.98
C GLU A 37 -9.29 -12.67 6.46
N ILE A 38 -8.79 -11.64 5.78
CA ILE A 38 -8.54 -11.67 4.33
C ILE A 38 -7.43 -12.67 4.00
N GLU A 39 -6.27 -12.59 4.66
CA GLU A 39 -5.14 -13.50 4.44
C GLU A 39 -5.50 -14.95 4.84
N GLY A 40 -6.42 -15.16 5.79
CA GLY A 40 -6.93 -16.48 6.16
C GLY A 40 -7.97 -17.06 5.20
N ALA A 41 -8.60 -16.23 4.37
CA ALA A 41 -9.65 -16.66 3.44
C ALA A 41 -9.08 -17.45 2.24
N ALA A 42 -9.89 -18.35 1.66
CA ALA A 42 -9.46 -19.22 0.55
C ALA A 42 -8.89 -18.45 -0.67
N MET A 43 -9.45 -17.27 -0.96
CA MET A 43 -8.99 -16.39 -2.05
C MET A 43 -7.86 -15.45 -1.63
N GLY A 44 -7.68 -15.19 -0.33
CA GLY A 44 -6.66 -14.26 0.18
C GLY A 44 -5.39 -14.94 0.71
N ARG A 45 -5.37 -16.27 0.88
CA ARG A 45 -4.22 -17.05 1.36
C ARG A 45 -2.90 -16.92 0.59
N ARG A 46 -2.93 -16.31 -0.60
CA ARG A 46 -1.76 -16.02 -1.45
C ARG A 46 -1.55 -14.52 -1.62
N LEU A 47 -2.23 -13.72 -0.81
CA LEU A 47 -2.02 -12.30 -0.71
C LEU A 47 -1.21 -12.03 0.55
N LYS A 48 -0.28 -11.10 0.44
CA LYS A 48 0.36 -10.47 1.59
C LYS A 48 0.04 -8.99 1.61
N ILE A 49 -0.57 -8.50 2.68
CA ILE A 49 -1.10 -7.14 2.78
C ILE A 49 -0.26 -6.31 3.75
N TYR A 50 0.32 -5.24 3.25
CA TYR A 50 1.10 -4.24 3.99
C TYR A 50 0.30 -2.95 4.12
N ASN A 51 -0.40 -2.79 5.24
CA ASN A 51 -1.29 -1.66 5.48
C ASN A 51 -0.58 -0.47 6.16
N CYS A 52 -0.96 0.74 5.76
CA CYS A 52 -0.62 2.01 6.38
C CYS A 52 -1.93 2.75 6.69
N MET A 53 -2.41 2.58 7.92
CA MET A 53 -3.55 3.30 8.49
C MET A 53 -3.08 4.56 9.21
N ASP A 54 -3.93 5.58 9.27
CA ASP A 54 -3.79 6.71 10.20
C ASP A 54 -4.43 6.30 11.55
N PRO A 55 -3.63 6.11 12.63
CA PRO A 55 -4.16 5.68 13.92
C PRO A 55 -5.03 6.74 14.59
N ASP A 56 -4.81 8.02 14.30
CA ASP A 56 -5.59 9.13 14.86
C ASP A 56 -6.91 9.32 14.09
N ASN A 57 -6.93 8.93 12.81
CA ASN A 57 -8.11 8.99 11.96
C ASN A 57 -8.32 7.68 11.18
N PRO A 58 -8.66 6.56 11.83
CA PRO A 58 -8.73 5.24 11.18
C PRO A 58 -9.79 5.15 10.06
N ASN A 59 -10.75 6.07 10.06
CA ASN A 59 -11.80 6.17 9.05
C ASN A 59 -11.49 7.16 7.90
N LYS A 60 -10.30 7.77 7.87
CA LYS A 60 -9.88 8.70 6.82
C LYS A 60 -8.65 8.18 6.08
N GLY A 61 -8.82 7.89 4.79
CA GLY A 61 -7.71 7.53 3.90
C GLY A 61 -7.32 6.07 4.03
N GLY A 62 -6.06 5.78 4.31
CA GLY A 62 -5.58 4.40 4.36
C GLY A 62 -5.10 3.93 2.99
N ILE A 63 -3.90 3.36 2.99
CA ILE A 63 -3.29 2.78 1.82
C ILE A 63 -2.65 1.44 2.20
N ALA A 64 -2.82 0.45 1.34
CA ALA A 64 -2.14 -0.83 1.47
C ALA A 64 -1.39 -1.18 0.20
N VAL A 65 -0.25 -1.83 0.37
CA VAL A 65 0.42 -2.57 -0.70
C VAL A 65 0.07 -4.04 -0.54
N VAL A 66 -0.45 -4.64 -1.59
CA VAL A 66 -0.80 -6.06 -1.66
C VAL A 66 0.20 -6.74 -2.57
N LEU A 67 0.80 -7.83 -2.09
CA LEU A 67 1.72 -8.68 -2.86
C LEU A 67 1.04 -10.01 -3.20
N ASN A 68 1.26 -10.48 -4.42
CA ASN A 68 0.76 -11.76 -4.92
C ASN A 68 1.85 -12.83 -4.75
N GLU A 69 1.74 -13.64 -3.70
CA GLU A 69 2.71 -14.67 -3.34
C GLU A 69 2.94 -15.72 -4.44
N ASN A 70 2.06 -15.84 -5.43
CA ASN A 70 2.27 -16.75 -6.54
C ASN A 70 3.41 -16.30 -7.46
N ILE A 71 3.73 -15.01 -7.50
CA ILE A 71 4.69 -14.43 -8.46
C ILE A 71 5.63 -13.38 -7.85
N THR A 72 5.44 -12.99 -6.58
CA THR A 72 6.35 -12.11 -5.86
C THR A 72 6.90 -12.78 -4.61
N ASN A 73 8.17 -12.52 -4.31
CA ASN A 73 8.75 -12.91 -3.03
C ASN A 73 8.16 -12.06 -1.89
N THR A 74 7.64 -12.70 -0.85
CA THR A 74 7.14 -12.04 0.36
C THR A 74 8.04 -12.25 1.57
N GLU A 75 9.07 -13.09 1.46
CA GLU A 75 10.09 -13.28 2.48
C GLU A 75 11.09 -12.11 2.49
N GLY A 76 11.37 -11.57 3.67
CA GLY A 76 12.34 -10.48 3.84
C GLY A 76 11.85 -9.10 3.36
N VAL A 77 10.57 -8.97 3.00
CA VAL A 77 9.97 -7.68 2.65
C VAL A 77 10.02 -6.75 3.85
N THR A 78 10.44 -5.51 3.62
CA THR A 78 10.43 -4.45 4.64
C THR A 78 9.43 -3.36 4.28
N ILE A 79 8.82 -2.78 5.31
CA ILE A 79 7.79 -1.73 5.19
C ILE A 79 8.20 -0.50 6.00
N ARG A 80 8.16 0.67 5.38
CA ARG A 80 8.32 1.98 6.03
C ARG A 80 7.03 2.78 5.81
N ARG A 81 6.28 3.03 6.87
CA ARG A 81 5.07 3.86 6.84
C ARG A 81 5.51 5.32 6.96
N LEU A 82 5.59 6.01 5.82
CA LEU A 82 6.20 7.34 5.73
C LEU A 82 5.24 8.44 6.21
N ILE A 83 4.00 8.39 5.74
CA ILE A 83 2.95 9.32 6.13
C ILE A 83 1.71 8.49 6.45
N PRO A 84 1.23 8.47 7.72
CA PRO A 84 0.11 7.64 8.13
C PRO A 84 -1.11 7.82 7.22
N GLY A 85 -1.68 6.71 6.76
CA GLY A 85 -2.85 6.72 5.87
C GLY A 85 -2.60 7.18 4.43
N ARG A 86 -1.36 7.56 4.07
CA ARG A 86 -1.08 8.31 2.82
C ARG A 86 0.11 7.83 2.03
N ALA A 87 1.20 7.41 2.65
CA ALA A 87 2.38 6.95 1.94
C ALA A 87 3.09 5.81 2.66
N VAL A 88 3.39 4.75 1.90
CA VAL A 88 4.12 3.58 2.38
C VAL A 88 5.18 3.18 1.36
N LEU A 89 6.39 2.91 1.85
CA LEU A 89 7.51 2.44 1.07
C LEU A 89 7.75 0.97 1.41
N VAL A 90 7.70 0.11 0.40
CA VAL A 90 7.90 -1.34 0.54
C VAL A 90 9.13 -1.73 -0.24
N SER A 91 10.07 -2.41 0.41
CA SER A 91 11.27 -2.95 -0.25
C SER A 91 11.19 -4.47 -0.28
N ILE A 92 11.22 -5.01 -1.49
CA ILE A 92 10.96 -6.43 -1.78
C ILE A 92 12.26 -7.04 -2.29
N PRO A 93 12.82 -8.07 -1.63
CA PRO A 93 13.98 -8.77 -2.17
C PRO A 93 13.63 -9.38 -3.53
N TRP A 94 14.44 -9.05 -4.52
CA TRP A 94 14.29 -9.44 -5.92
C TRP A 94 15.56 -10.16 -6.37
N HIS A 95 15.48 -10.98 -7.42
CA HIS A 95 16.55 -11.84 -7.96
C HIS A 95 17.98 -11.59 -7.42
N ASP A 96 18.56 -12.62 -6.80
CA ASP A 96 19.87 -12.58 -6.13
C ASP A 96 19.89 -11.56 -4.97
N LYS A 97 20.68 -10.48 -5.09
CA LYS A 97 20.83 -9.44 -4.07
C LYS A 97 20.10 -8.15 -4.43
N LEU A 98 19.27 -8.17 -5.47
CA LEU A 98 18.54 -6.98 -5.89
C LEU A 98 17.36 -6.73 -4.95
N THR A 99 16.89 -5.49 -4.92
CA THR A 99 15.72 -5.10 -4.15
C THR A 99 14.87 -4.22 -5.06
N LEU A 100 13.57 -4.51 -5.10
CA LEU A 100 12.59 -3.67 -5.75
C LEU A 100 11.93 -2.80 -4.67
N THR A 101 12.13 -1.49 -4.75
CA THR A 101 11.57 -0.51 -3.84
C THR A 101 10.36 0.17 -4.46
N VAL A 102 9.22 0.05 -3.80
CA VAL A 102 7.93 0.52 -4.26
C VAL A 102 7.36 1.55 -3.29
N LEU A 103 7.11 2.75 -3.77
CA LEU A 103 6.42 3.81 -3.06
C LEU A 103 4.94 3.84 -3.47
N ALA A 104 4.04 3.49 -2.56
CA ALA A 104 2.61 3.63 -2.76
C ALA A 104 2.11 4.92 -2.10
N VAL A 105 1.34 5.72 -2.83
CA VAL A 105 0.80 7.00 -2.37
C VAL A 105 -0.72 7.13 -2.56
N TYR A 106 -1.38 7.79 -1.62
CA TYR A 106 -2.77 8.21 -1.70
C TYR A 106 -2.85 9.68 -1.26
N ALA A 107 -2.53 10.59 -2.18
CA ALA A 107 -2.39 12.01 -1.91
C ALA A 107 -3.74 12.65 -1.55
N PRO A 108 -3.77 13.72 -0.72
CA PRO A 108 -5.00 14.42 -0.37
C PRO A 108 -5.66 15.12 -1.57
N ALA A 109 -6.99 15.04 -1.67
CA ALA A 109 -7.81 15.76 -2.66
C ALA A 109 -8.59 16.95 -2.07
N GLY A 110 -8.46 17.23 -0.76
CA GLY A 110 -9.30 18.20 -0.04
C GLY A 110 -9.05 19.66 -0.44
N SER A 111 -7.79 20.07 -0.55
CA SER A 111 -7.41 21.40 -1.04
C SER A 111 -6.02 21.40 -1.68
N PRO A 112 -5.71 22.37 -2.57
CA PRO A 112 -4.37 22.52 -3.13
C PRO A 112 -3.27 22.72 -2.06
N ALA A 113 -3.60 23.37 -0.95
CA ALA A 113 -2.67 23.58 0.15
C ALA A 113 -2.32 22.27 0.87
N GLU A 114 -3.31 21.43 1.16
CA GLU A 114 -3.10 20.11 1.77
C GLU A 114 -2.31 19.17 0.84
N ASN A 115 -2.65 19.17 -0.45
CA ASN A 115 -1.94 18.37 -1.44
C ASN A 115 -0.47 18.79 -1.55
N LYS A 116 -0.21 20.11 -1.65
CA LYS A 116 1.15 20.66 -1.64
C LYS A 116 1.92 20.27 -0.37
N ALA A 117 1.32 20.43 0.80
CA ALA A 117 1.97 20.09 2.07
C ALA A 117 2.35 18.60 2.16
N PHE A 118 1.50 17.71 1.63
CA PHE A 118 1.80 16.28 1.53
C PHE A 118 3.05 16.01 0.68
N TRP A 119 3.15 16.63 -0.49
CA TRP A 119 4.31 16.45 -1.37
C TRP A 119 5.59 17.08 -0.80
N GLU A 120 5.50 18.24 -0.17
CA GLU A 120 6.63 18.88 0.52
C GLU A 120 7.12 18.01 1.68
N GLU A 121 6.22 17.41 2.45
CA GLU A 121 6.59 16.50 3.53
C GLU A 121 7.24 15.22 2.99
N LEU A 122 6.67 14.62 1.94
CA LEU A 122 7.26 13.44 1.31
C LEU A 122 8.67 13.74 0.78
N HIS A 123 8.86 14.87 0.12
CA HIS A 123 10.19 15.33 -0.30
C HIS A 123 11.13 15.54 0.90
N ARG A 124 10.65 16.19 1.97
CA ARG A 124 11.42 16.41 3.19
C ARG A 124 11.93 15.09 3.78
N LEU A 125 11.11 14.03 3.81
CA LEU A 125 11.52 12.71 4.31
C LEU A 125 12.73 12.17 3.54
N TRP A 126 12.76 12.25 2.20
CA TRP A 126 13.94 11.82 1.41
C TRP A 126 15.17 12.73 1.60
N MET A 127 14.97 13.99 2.00
CA MET A 127 16.08 14.90 2.28
C MET A 127 16.67 14.72 3.69
N THR A 128 15.91 14.16 4.62
CA THR A 128 16.29 14.07 6.04
C THR A 128 16.50 12.65 6.57
N GLU A 129 15.95 11.65 5.89
CA GLU A 129 16.06 10.24 6.27
C GLU A 129 16.87 9.46 5.23
N ASP A 130 17.52 8.39 5.68
CA ASP A 130 18.14 7.39 4.79
C ASP A 130 17.04 6.46 4.23
N LEU A 131 16.39 6.93 3.17
CA LEU A 131 15.37 6.20 2.43
C LEU A 131 15.91 5.76 1.06
N PRO A 132 15.65 4.51 0.64
CA PRO A 132 16.00 4.09 -0.71
C PRO A 132 15.22 4.91 -1.74
N VAL A 133 15.83 5.15 -2.90
CA VAL A 133 15.14 5.75 -4.05
C VAL A 133 14.10 4.74 -4.56
N PRO A 134 12.81 5.09 -4.69
CA PRO A 134 11.82 4.18 -5.23
C PRO A 134 12.11 3.84 -6.69
N ASP A 135 12.11 2.55 -7.03
CA ASP A 135 12.11 2.09 -8.43
C ASP A 135 10.76 2.35 -9.10
N VAL A 136 9.69 2.24 -8.31
CA VAL A 136 8.32 2.44 -8.77
C VAL A 136 7.57 3.30 -7.76
N MET A 137 6.83 4.27 -8.27
CA MET A 137 5.83 5.01 -7.51
C MET A 137 4.44 4.78 -8.11
N LEU A 138 3.46 4.40 -7.30
CA LEU A 138 2.10 4.12 -7.75
C LEU A 138 1.04 4.57 -6.74
N GLY A 139 -0.20 4.62 -7.19
CA GLY A 139 -1.36 4.98 -6.38
C GLY A 139 -2.11 6.18 -6.96
N ASP A 140 -2.71 6.99 -6.10
CA ASP A 140 -3.47 8.17 -6.50
C ASP A 140 -2.74 9.44 -6.06
N MET A 141 -2.31 10.22 -7.04
CA MET A 141 -1.50 11.42 -6.84
C MET A 141 -2.38 12.67 -6.62
N ASN A 142 -3.67 12.62 -6.97
CA ASN A 142 -4.60 13.75 -6.89
C ASN A 142 -4.00 15.09 -7.39
N ILE A 143 -3.29 15.05 -8.53
CA ILE A 143 -2.75 16.23 -9.21
C ILE A 143 -3.71 16.61 -10.35
N VAL A 144 -4.12 17.88 -10.39
CA VAL A 144 -5.03 18.46 -11.40
C VAL A 144 -4.37 19.66 -12.05
#